data_AF-A0A1J6HS33-F1
#
_entry.id   AF-A0A1J6HS33-F1
#
_cell.length_a   1.000
_cell.length_b   1.000
_cell.length_c   1.000
_cell.angle_alpha   90.00
_cell.angle_beta   90.00
_cell.angle_gamma   90.00
#
_symmetry.space_group_name_H-M   'P 1'
#
loop_
_entity.id
_entity.type
_entity.pdbx_description
1 polymer ?
#
loop_
_entity_poly.entity_id
_entity_poly.type
_entity_poly.pdbx_seq_one_letter_code
_entity_poly.pdbx_strand_id
1 'polypeptide(L)'
;MMESGHLPYKPIISECRLLMARPGNLVISHIYTEQNRVADLLAKEGAKKKLFDKPRILVVPPMFANDTVWADILGTTFDRKTAECNIANIFGYNVGHLDNSINMIMM
;
A
#
# COMPACT_ATOMS: atom_id res chain seq x y z
N MET A 1 10.09 10.20 21.11
CA MET A 1 10.27 8.79 21.54
C MET A 1 8.90 8.30 21.97
N MET A 2 8.26 7.38 21.24
CA MET A 2 6.94 6.87 21.63
C MET A 2 7.10 5.87 22.77
N GLU A 3 6.73 6.27 24.00
CA GLU A 3 6.81 5.43 25.20
C GLU A 3 5.57 4.54 25.43
N SER A 4 4.56 4.59 24.55
CA SER A 4 3.39 3.71 24.62
C SER A 4 3.44 2.60 23.57
N GLY A 5 4.45 1.74 23.64
CA GLY A 5 4.66 0.66 22.68
C GLY A 5 3.74 -0.54 22.92
N HIS A 6 2.73 -0.71 22.06
CA HIS A 6 1.87 -1.89 21.94
C HIS A 6 2.74 -3.18 21.99
N LEU A 7 2.62 -3.95 23.09
CA LEU A 7 3.48 -5.10 23.42
C LEU A 7 3.67 -6.16 22.32
N PRO A 8 2.67 -6.52 21.47
CA PRO A 8 2.85 -7.61 20.50
C PRO A 8 3.83 -7.31 19.36
N TYR A 9 4.10 -6.03 19.05
CA TYR A 9 4.95 -5.66 17.91
C TYR A 9 6.40 -5.39 18.28
N LYS A 10 6.72 -5.30 19.59
CA LYS A 10 8.09 -5.02 20.07
C LYS A 10 9.15 -5.98 19.50
N PRO A 11 8.92 -7.31 19.43
CA PRO A 11 9.91 -8.23 18.87
C PRO A 11 10.22 -7.93 17.40
N ILE A 12 9.17 -7.75 16.58
CA ILE A 12 9.30 -7.49 15.14
C ILE A 12 10.01 -6.15 14.89
N ILE A 13 9.64 -5.10 15.62
CA ILE A 13 10.27 -3.78 15.48
C ILE A 13 11.76 -3.84 15.83
N SER A 14 12.12 -4.59 16.88
CA SER A 14 13.52 -4.78 17.28
C SER A 14 14.34 -5.48 16.19
N GLU A 15 13.80 -6.55 15.62
CA GLU A 15 14.44 -7.30 14.54
C GLU A 15 14.62 -6.44 13.29
N CYS A 16 13.58 -5.69 12.87
CA CYS A 16 13.69 -4.76 11.74
C CYS A 16 14.82 -3.74 11.97
N ARG A 17 14.92 -3.14 13.16
CA ARG A 17 16.01 -2.19 13.49
C ARG A 17 17.38 -2.84 13.38
N LEU A 18 17.54 -4.07 13.88
CA LEU A 18 18.79 -4.81 13.80
C LEU A 18 19.21 -5.06 12.34
N LEU A 19 18.26 -5.45 11.49
CA LEU A 19 18.50 -5.69 10.06
C LEU A 19 18.87 -4.42 9.32
N MET A 20 18.21 -3.29 9.63
CA MET A 20 18.50 -1.99 9.00
C MET A 20 19.82 -1.37 9.47
N ALA A 21 20.32 -1.73 10.66
CA ALA A 21 21.61 -1.25 11.15
C ALA A 21 22.82 -1.91 10.45
N ARG A 22 22.62 -3.04 9.76
CA ARG A 22 23.70 -3.75 9.03
C ARG A 22 24.17 -3.01 7.77
N PRO A 23 23.28 -2.56 6.86
CA PRO A 23 23.65 -1.67 5.78
C PRO A 23 23.77 -0.24 6.34
N GLY A 24 24.99 0.30 6.41
CA GLY A 24 25.28 1.55 7.14
C GLY A 24 24.58 2.83 6.69
N ASN A 25 23.63 2.81 5.74
CA ASN A 25 22.96 3.99 5.17
C ASN A 25 21.53 3.71 4.65
N LEU A 26 20.70 3.01 5.41
CA LEU A 26 19.31 2.76 4.99
C LEU A 26 18.41 3.95 5.36
N VAL A 27 17.89 4.66 4.36
CA VAL A 27 16.92 5.75 4.57
C VAL A 27 15.51 5.18 4.50
N ILE A 28 14.74 5.34 5.57
CA ILE A 28 13.32 4.96 5.61
C ILE A 28 12.51 6.21 5.25
N SER A 29 11.81 6.17 4.12
CA SER A 29 10.86 7.20 3.73
C SER A 29 9.44 6.66 3.76
N HIS A 30 8.49 7.50 4.17
CA HIS A 30 7.08 7.22 3.98
C HIS A 30 6.73 7.42 2.50
N ILE A 31 6.12 6.41 1.88
CA ILE A 31 5.58 6.48 0.52
C ILE A 31 4.07 6.30 0.56
N TYR A 32 3.35 6.98 -0.32
CA TYR A 32 1.91 6.79 -0.42
C TYR A 32 1.62 5.37 -0.90
N THR A 33 0.50 4.80 -0.44
CA THR A 33 0.07 3.45 -0.85
C THR A 33 -0.08 3.32 -2.36
N GLU A 34 -0.48 4.41 -3.00
CA GLU A 34 -0.58 4.61 -4.45
C GLU A 34 0.74 4.41 -5.18
N GLN A 35 1.85 4.73 -4.53
CA GLN A 35 3.22 4.56 -5.01
C GLN A 35 3.82 3.21 -4.60
N ASN A 36 3.09 2.36 -3.88
CA ASN A 36 3.58 1.07 -3.39
C ASN A 36 2.81 -0.13 -4.00
N ARG A 37 2.30 0.05 -5.21
CA ARG A 37 1.39 -0.92 -5.84
C ARG A 37 2.06 -2.26 -6.17
N VAL A 38 3.35 -2.25 -6.50
CA VAL A 38 4.11 -3.49 -6.73
C VAL A 38 4.13 -4.34 -5.46
N ALA A 39 4.42 -3.75 -4.30
CA ALA A 39 4.43 -4.48 -3.03
C ALA A 39 3.04 -4.98 -2.64
N ASP A 40 1.98 -4.19 -2.86
CA ASP A 40 0.60 -4.61 -2.63
C ASP A 40 0.20 -5.82 -3.50
N LEU A 41 0.52 -5.80 -4.79
CA LEU A 41 0.26 -6.93 -5.69
C LEU A 41 1.03 -8.19 -5.26
N LEU A 42 2.30 -8.04 -4.89
CA LEU A 42 3.11 -9.16 -4.39
C LEU A 42 2.54 -9.73 -3.10
N ALA A 43 2.10 -8.89 -2.16
CA ALA A 43 1.48 -9.32 -0.91
C ALA A 43 0.17 -10.08 -1.16
N LYS A 44 -0.69 -9.56 -2.05
CA LYS A 44 -1.96 -10.21 -2.43
C LYS A 44 -1.74 -11.57 -3.08
N GLU A 45 -0.79 -11.68 -4.01
CA GLU A 45 -0.46 -12.95 -4.66
C GLU A 45 0.19 -13.94 -3.68
N GLY A 46 1.06 -13.46 -2.79
CA GLY A 46 1.63 -14.27 -1.71
C GLY A 46 0.56 -14.85 -0.78
N ALA A 47 -0.40 -14.03 -0.37
CA ALA A 47 -1.53 -14.45 0.46
C ALA A 47 -2.42 -15.49 -0.25
N LYS A 48 -2.79 -15.25 -1.52
CA LYS A 48 -3.58 -16.20 -2.32
C LYS A 48 -2.89 -17.56 -2.45
N LYS A 49 -1.57 -17.56 -2.69
CA LYS A 49 -0.76 -18.76 -2.89
C LYS A 49 -0.26 -19.38 -1.58
N LYS A 50 -0.63 -18.81 -0.42
CA LYS A 50 -0.18 -19.21 0.91
C LYS A 50 1.34 -19.35 1.02
N LEU A 51 2.06 -18.42 0.39
CA LEU A 51 3.53 -18.38 0.40
C LEU A 51 4.01 -17.72 1.69
N PHE A 52 4.16 -18.52 2.74
CA PHE A 52 4.65 -18.09 4.04
C PHE A 52 6.03 -18.68 4.35
N ASP A 53 6.61 -18.28 5.48
CA ASP A 53 7.83 -18.81 6.12
C ASP A 53 9.17 -18.48 5.46
N LYS A 54 9.25 -18.39 4.13
CA LYS A 54 10.52 -18.14 3.42
C LYS A 54 10.40 -17.02 2.39
N PRO A 55 11.30 -16.03 2.41
CA PRO A 55 11.34 -15.01 1.38
C PRO A 55 11.69 -15.66 0.03
N ARG A 56 10.98 -15.25 -1.02
CA ARG A 56 11.28 -15.65 -2.40
C ARG A 56 11.80 -14.46 -3.16
N ILE A 57 12.98 -14.59 -3.71
CA ILE A 57 13.60 -13.55 -4.56
C ILE A 57 13.16 -13.82 -5.99
N LEU A 58 12.54 -12.82 -6.61
CA LEU A 58 12.16 -12.86 -8.02
C LEU A 58 13.21 -12.07 -8.82
N VAL A 59 13.96 -12.75 -9.68
CA VAL A 59 15.02 -12.12 -10.51
C VAL A 59 14.41 -11.32 -11.67
N VAL A 60 13.21 -11.70 -12.10
CA VAL A 60 12.46 -11.05 -13.16
C VAL A 60 11.06 -10.66 -12.66
N PRO A 61 10.47 -9.55 -13.15
CA PRO A 61 9.10 -9.19 -12.82
C PRO A 61 8.15 -10.33 -13.18
N PRO A 62 7.31 -10.80 -12.24
CA PRO A 62 6.33 -11.83 -12.55
C PRO A 62 5.22 -11.23 -13.42
N MET A 63 4.62 -12.03 -14.30
CA MET A 63 3.61 -11.57 -15.27
C MET A 63 2.48 -10.73 -14.65
N PHE A 64 2.03 -11.05 -13.44
CA PHE A 64 0.94 -10.34 -12.77
C PHE A 64 1.32 -8.94 -12.25
N ALA A 65 2.62 -8.64 -12.12
CA ALA A 65 3.12 -7.36 -11.65
C ALA A 65 3.98 -6.63 -12.70
N ASN A 66 4.23 -7.25 -13.86
CA ASN A 66 5.13 -6.73 -14.89
C ASN A 66 4.81 -5.26 -15.24
N ASP A 67 3.57 -4.98 -15.62
CA ASP A 67 3.16 -3.64 -16.04
C ASP A 67 3.24 -2.63 -14.89
N THR A 68 2.99 -3.08 -13.66
CA THR A 68 3.07 -2.24 -12.47
C THR A 68 4.53 -1.92 -12.12
N VAL A 69 5.45 -2.87 -12.30
CA VAL A 69 6.89 -2.66 -12.11
C VAL A 69 7.40 -1.64 -13.13
N TRP A 70 7.01 -1.76 -14.40
CA TRP A 70 7.42 -0.78 -15.41
C TRP A 70 6.86 0.62 -15.14
N ALA A 71 5.60 0.73 -14.72
CA ALA A 71 5.00 1.99 -14.35
C ALA A 71 5.68 2.64 -13.12
N ASP A 72 6.07 1.83 -12.13
CA ASP A 72 6.80 2.27 -10.93
C ASP A 72 8.20 2.79 -11.27
N ILE A 73 8.93 2.09 -12.15
CA ILE A 73 10.23 2.54 -12.69
C ILE A 73 10.11 3.90 -13.38
N LEU A 74 8.99 4.15 -14.07
CA LEU A 74 8.69 5.43 -14.72
C LEU A 74 8.19 6.52 -13.74
N GLY A 75 8.00 6.20 -12.46
CA GLY A 75 7.50 7.13 -11.44
C GLY A 75 6.00 7.40 -11.51
N THR A 76 5.23 6.49 -12.11
CA THR A 76 3.78 6.65 -12.25
C THR A 76 3.08 6.41 -10.92
N THR A 77 2.29 7.38 -10.47
CA THR A 77 1.41 7.21 -9.30
C THR A 77 0.08 6.59 -9.72
N PHE A 78 -0.43 5.63 -8.95
CA PHE A 78 -1.72 5.01 -9.22
C PHE A 78 -2.84 5.58 -8.36
N ASP A 79 -4.03 5.75 -8.91
CA ASP A 79 -5.18 6.22 -8.11
C ASP A 79 -5.52 5.26 -6.98
N ARG A 80 -5.72 5.80 -5.77
CA ARG A 80 -6.27 5.02 -4.66
C ARG A 80 -7.73 4.69 -4.96
N LYS A 81 -7.98 3.40 -5.22
CA LYS A 81 -9.33 2.83 -5.11
C LYS A 81 -9.71 2.77 -3.63
N THR A 82 -10.26 3.86 -3.09
CA THR A 82 -11.06 3.76 -1.89
C THR A 82 -12.31 2.97 -2.27
N ALA A 83 -12.61 1.90 -1.55
CA ALA A 83 -13.99 1.44 -1.52
C ALA A 83 -14.81 2.66 -1.11
N GLU A 84 -15.78 3.05 -1.94
CA GLU A 84 -16.75 4.07 -1.54
C GLU A 84 -17.24 3.65 -0.16
N CYS A 85 -16.87 4.42 0.87
CA CYS A 85 -17.47 4.21 2.17
C CYS A 85 -18.98 4.30 1.92
N ASN A 86 -19.76 3.37 2.49
CA ASN A 86 -21.20 3.57 2.56
C ASN A 86 -21.44 4.85 3.38
N ILE A 87 -21.45 6.01 2.72
CA ILE A 87 -21.70 7.34 3.28
C ILE A 87 -23.11 7.41 3.89
N ALA A 88 -23.93 6.37 3.67
CA ALA A 88 -25.25 6.17 4.25
C ALA A 88 -25.30 6.24 5.80
N ASN A 89 -24.17 6.22 6.52
CA ASN A 89 -24.17 6.33 7.98
C ASN A 89 -23.55 7.63 8.53
N ILE A 90 -23.07 8.56 7.69
CA ILE A 90 -22.52 9.85 8.15
C ILE A 90 -23.50 11.00 7.93
N PHE A 91 -24.37 10.90 6.91
CA PHE A 91 -25.44 11.87 6.68
C PHE A 91 -26.80 11.22 6.93
N GLY A 92 -27.09 10.93 8.20
CA GLY A 92 -28.48 10.90 8.62
C GLY A 92 -29.04 12.31 8.50
N TYR A 93 -29.47 12.74 7.31
CA TYR A 93 -30.55 13.70 7.05
C TYR A 93 -30.74 13.87 5.53
N ASN A 94 -31.87 13.34 5.07
CA ASN A 94 -32.70 13.76 3.93
C ASN A 94 -32.14 13.67 2.50
N VAL A 95 -32.72 12.69 1.80
CA VAL A 95 -32.93 12.61 0.35
C VAL A 95 -33.30 13.98 -0.24
N GLY A 96 -32.51 14.42 -1.22
CA GLY A 96 -32.83 15.56 -2.05
C GLY A 96 -31.73 15.92 -3.03
N HIS A 97 -31.95 15.56 -4.30
CA HIS A 97 -31.32 16.10 -5.50
C HIS A 97 -30.11 15.35 -6.08
N LEU A 98 -30.42 14.67 -7.18
CA LEU A 98 -29.59 13.96 -8.13
C LEU A 98 -28.60 14.89 -8.87
N ASP A 99 -27.51 14.26 -9.29
CA ASP A 99 -26.79 14.43 -10.55
C ASP A 99 -26.32 15.85 -10.95
N ASN A 100 -24.99 16.06 -10.91
CA ASN A 100 -24.18 16.69 -11.98
C ASN A 100 -22.80 17.17 -11.47
N SER A 101 -21.85 16.27 -11.21
CA SER A 101 -20.44 16.70 -11.04
C SER A 101 -19.38 15.73 -11.59
N ILE A 102 -19.77 14.74 -12.40
CA ILE A 102 -18.81 13.91 -13.14
C ILE A 102 -18.13 14.71 -14.29
N ASN A 103 -18.60 15.91 -14.62
CA ASN A 103 -18.02 16.76 -15.67
C ASN A 103 -17.35 18.05 -15.15
N MET A 104 -16.39 17.94 -14.22
CA MET A 104 -15.49 19.08 -13.97
C MET A 104 -14.08 18.68 -13.52
N ILE A 105 -13.50 17.63 -14.12
CA ILE A 105 -12.04 17.44 -14.14
C ILE A 105 -11.63 17.02 -15.56
N MET A 106 -11.94 17.88 -16.54
CA MET A 106 -11.23 17.97 -17.81
C MET A 106 -11.52 19.35 -18.41
N MET A 107 -10.83 20.37 -17.89
CA MET A 107 -10.38 21.56 -18.62
C MET A 107 -9.36 22.32 -17.78
#